data_AF-A0A174UGB0-F1
#
_entry.id   AF-A0A174UGB0-F1
#
_cell.length_a   1.000
_cell.length_b   1.000
_cell.length_c   1.000
_cell.angle_alpha   90.00
_cell.angle_beta   90.00
_cell.angle_gamma   90.00
#
_symmetry.space_group_name_H-M   'P 1'
#
loop_
_entity.id
_entity.type
_entity.pdbx_description
1 polymer ?
#
loop_
_entity_poly.entity_id
_entity_poly.type
_entity_poly.pdbx_seq_one_letter_code
_entity_poly.pdbx_strand_id
1 'polypeptide(L)'
;MRKILFEMQIHKMAPFSGYIPERDNAKDRGEIHSLAYMAVKRYLYFAANDNLPMQLICKAEELETGLDNMSLLQSYEILYYLYKTGRYDNKGLRMLYKYQYYLTSREKKQNPDWGNFITAMDDLYGKIE
;
A
#
# COMPACT_ATOMS: atom_id res chain seq x y z
N MET A 1 1.36 -12.06 -25.75
CA MET A 1 2.42 -11.40 -24.95
C MET A 1 1.92 -10.91 -23.59
N ARG A 2 0.92 -9.99 -23.51
CA ARG A 2 0.43 -9.48 -22.19
C ARG A 2 -0.19 -10.55 -21.27
N LYS A 3 -0.91 -11.52 -21.83
CA LYS A 3 -1.51 -12.63 -21.07
C LYS A 3 -0.44 -13.53 -20.41
N ILE A 4 0.60 -13.88 -21.16
CA ILE A 4 1.72 -14.70 -20.67
C ILE A 4 2.45 -13.99 -19.53
N LEU A 5 2.75 -12.69 -19.68
CA LEU A 5 3.39 -11.91 -18.61
C LEU A 5 2.54 -11.84 -17.35
N PHE A 6 1.22 -11.71 -17.50
CA PHE A 6 0.28 -11.71 -16.38
C PHE A 6 0.26 -13.05 -15.64
N GLU A 7 0.16 -14.16 -16.37
CA GLU A 7 0.19 -15.51 -15.79
C GLU A 7 1.52 -15.80 -15.11
N MET A 8 2.65 -15.47 -15.75
CA MET A 8 3.97 -15.59 -15.13
C MET A 8 4.07 -14.82 -13.82
N GLN A 9 3.55 -13.59 -13.79
CA GLN A 9 3.56 -12.77 -12.59
C GLN A 9 2.71 -13.37 -11.46
N ILE A 10 1.55 -13.94 -11.79
CA ILE A 10 0.73 -14.70 -10.83
C ILE A 10 1.55 -15.85 -10.24
N HIS A 11 2.21 -16.66 -11.07
CA HIS A 11 2.98 -17.81 -10.59
C HIS A 11 4.18 -17.42 -9.71
N LYS A 12 4.77 -16.24 -9.90
CA LYS A 12 5.82 -15.73 -9.00
C LYS A 12 5.30 -15.41 -7.61
N MET A 13 4.08 -14.87 -7.50
CA MET A 13 3.53 -14.41 -6.21
C MET A 13 2.70 -15.46 -5.48
N ALA A 14 2.04 -16.36 -6.23
CA ALA A 14 1.15 -17.39 -5.69
C ALA A 14 1.76 -18.22 -4.53
N PRO A 15 3.04 -18.66 -4.57
CA PRO A 15 3.66 -19.44 -3.49
C PRO A 15 3.69 -18.75 -2.13
N PHE A 16 3.61 -17.41 -2.11
CA PHE A 16 3.67 -16.59 -0.90
C PHE A 16 2.28 -16.10 -0.46
N SER A 17 1.22 -16.68 -1.04
CA SER A 17 -0.19 -16.36 -0.75
C SER A 17 -1.00 -17.63 -0.48
N GLY A 18 -2.27 -17.47 -0.14
CA GLY A 18 -3.24 -18.56 -0.14
C GLY A 18 -3.82 -18.92 -1.51
N TYR A 19 -3.43 -18.22 -2.58
CA TYR A 19 -3.98 -18.44 -3.93
C TYR A 19 -3.21 -19.54 -4.68
N ILE A 20 -3.95 -20.55 -5.17
CA ILE A 20 -3.41 -21.62 -6.02
C ILE A 20 -3.97 -21.46 -7.46
N PRO A 21 -3.18 -21.03 -8.47
CA PRO A 21 -3.68 -20.70 -9.80
C PRO A 21 -4.42 -21.85 -10.51
N GLU A 22 -4.02 -23.10 -10.25
CA GLU A 22 -4.55 -24.30 -10.89
C GLU A 22 -5.83 -24.82 -10.22
N ARG A 23 -6.24 -24.24 -9.09
CA ARG A 23 -7.44 -24.63 -8.34
C ARG A 23 -8.47 -23.52 -8.36
N ASP A 24 -9.75 -23.88 -8.35
CA ASP A 24 -10.82 -22.90 -8.14
C ASP A 24 -10.90 -22.50 -6.66
N ASN A 25 -10.04 -21.57 -6.25
CA ASN A 25 -10.03 -20.98 -4.92
C ASN A 25 -10.00 -19.45 -5.03
N ALA A 26 -10.70 -18.80 -4.10
CA ALA A 26 -10.88 -17.36 -4.11
C ALA A 26 -9.96 -16.63 -3.13
N LYS A 27 -9.31 -17.34 -2.22
CA LYS A 27 -8.44 -16.75 -1.19
C LYS A 27 -7.31 -16.01 -1.87
N ASP A 28 -7.12 -14.74 -1.53
CA ASP A 28 -6.07 -13.84 -2.02
C ASP A 28 -6.04 -13.63 -3.55
N ARG A 29 -6.95 -14.27 -4.31
CA ARG A 29 -7.02 -14.22 -5.78
C ARG A 29 -7.12 -12.79 -6.28
N GLY A 30 -7.97 -11.97 -5.65
CA GLY A 30 -8.17 -10.57 -6.06
C GLY A 30 -6.91 -9.73 -5.94
N GLU A 31 -6.15 -9.91 -4.85
CA GLU A 31 -4.90 -9.19 -4.58
C GLU A 31 -3.80 -9.63 -5.54
N ILE A 32 -3.63 -10.95 -5.71
CA ILE A 32 -2.65 -11.51 -6.64
C ILE A 32 -2.91 -11.05 -8.07
N HIS A 33 -4.18 -11.08 -8.52
CA HIS A 33 -4.53 -10.62 -9.87
C HIS A 33 -4.32 -9.11 -10.02
N SER A 34 -4.64 -8.31 -9.00
CA SER A 34 -4.43 -6.85 -9.03
C SER A 34 -2.96 -6.49 -9.09
N LEU A 35 -2.12 -7.11 -8.25
CA LEU A 35 -0.66 -6.93 -8.26
C LEU A 35 -0.07 -7.39 -9.60
N ALA A 36 -0.52 -8.53 -10.14
CA ALA A 36 -0.02 -9.03 -11.40
C ALA A 36 -0.36 -8.09 -12.56
N TYR A 37 -1.59 -7.59 -12.59
CA TYR A 37 -2.03 -6.59 -13.56
C TYR A 37 -1.16 -5.32 -13.46
N MET A 38 -0.96 -4.80 -12.24
CA MET A 38 -0.23 -3.57 -12.01
C MET A 38 1.26 -3.70 -12.35
N ALA A 39 1.88 -4.85 -12.06
CA ALA A 39 3.26 -5.14 -12.44
C ALA A 39 3.45 -5.18 -13.97
N VAL A 40 2.57 -5.91 -14.69
CA VAL A 40 2.60 -5.96 -16.16
C VAL A 40 2.43 -4.57 -16.79
N LYS A 41 1.64 -3.72 -16.14
CA LYS A 41 1.40 -2.35 -16.57
C LYS A 41 2.43 -1.34 -16.06
N ARG A 42 3.39 -1.78 -15.23
CA ARG A 42 4.47 -0.96 -14.64
C ARG A 42 3.94 0.22 -13.81
N TYR A 43 2.89 -0.03 -13.02
CA TYR A 43 2.47 0.95 -12.01
C TYR A 43 3.56 1.08 -10.95
N LEU A 44 3.82 2.32 -10.53
CA LEU A 44 4.87 2.63 -9.56
C LEU A 44 4.41 2.42 -8.12
N TYR A 45 3.10 2.55 -7.86
CA TYR A 45 2.56 2.56 -6.50
C TYR A 45 1.37 1.63 -6.35
N PHE A 46 1.33 0.89 -5.24
CA PHE A 46 0.19 0.10 -4.79
C PHE A 46 -0.26 0.58 -3.42
N ALA A 47 -1.50 1.03 -3.30
CA ALA A 47 -2.05 1.46 -2.03
C ALA A 47 -2.72 0.29 -1.32
N ALA A 48 -2.13 -0.17 -0.21
CA ALA A 48 -2.71 -1.21 0.62
C ALA A 48 -2.23 -1.11 2.07
N ASN A 49 -3.09 -1.58 2.98
CA ASN A 49 -2.78 -1.78 4.40
C ASN A 49 -2.93 -3.26 4.81
N ASP A 50 -2.95 -4.15 3.81
CA ASP A 50 -3.04 -5.59 4.02
C ASP A 50 -1.64 -6.22 4.02
N ASN A 51 -1.44 -7.22 4.88
CA ASN A 51 -0.18 -7.89 5.09
C ASN A 51 0.35 -8.56 3.83
N LEU A 52 -0.52 -9.16 3.00
CA LEU A 52 -0.05 -9.90 1.83
C LEU A 52 0.59 -8.98 0.77
N PRO A 53 -0.08 -7.92 0.26
CA PRO A 53 0.58 -6.96 -0.62
C PRO A 53 1.82 -6.32 -0.01
N MET A 54 1.77 -6.03 1.31
CA MET A 54 2.93 -5.48 2.01
C MET A 54 4.13 -6.41 1.92
N GLN A 55 3.94 -7.70 2.23
CA GLN A 55 5.00 -8.70 2.15
C GLN A 55 5.52 -8.87 0.71
N LEU A 56 4.63 -9.02 -0.26
CA LEU A 56 4.99 -9.28 -1.67
C LEU A 56 5.79 -8.13 -2.30
N ILE A 57 5.46 -6.88 -1.93
CA ILE A 57 6.13 -5.70 -2.45
C ILE A 57 7.41 -5.38 -1.67
N CYS A 58 7.34 -5.29 -0.33
CA CYS A 58 8.52 -4.92 0.47
C CYS A 58 9.65 -5.96 0.38
N LYS A 59 9.31 -7.23 0.16
CA LYS A 59 10.28 -8.32 0.03
C LYS A 59 10.42 -8.81 -1.42
N ALA A 60 10.11 -7.95 -2.39
CA ALA A 60 10.05 -8.36 -3.80
C ALA A 60 11.34 -9.02 -4.30
N GLU A 61 12.49 -8.48 -3.91
CA GLU A 61 13.81 -9.01 -4.29
C GLU A 61 14.09 -10.36 -3.59
N GLU A 62 13.85 -10.45 -2.27
CA GLU A 62 14.06 -11.67 -1.47
C GLU A 62 13.19 -12.84 -1.96
N LEU A 63 11.94 -12.54 -2.33
CA LEU A 63 10.94 -13.52 -2.73
C LEU A 63 10.87 -13.71 -4.25
N GLU A 64 11.68 -12.98 -5.02
CA GLU A 64 11.67 -12.93 -6.48
C GLU A 64 10.26 -12.69 -7.09
N THR A 65 9.43 -11.89 -6.42
CA THR A 65 8.04 -11.67 -6.83
C THR A 65 7.95 -10.92 -8.15
N GLY A 66 9.00 -10.19 -8.55
CA GLY A 66 8.99 -9.33 -9.75
C GLY A 66 8.26 -8.00 -9.56
N LEU A 67 8.01 -7.61 -8.31
CA LEU A 67 7.41 -6.33 -7.93
C LEU A 67 8.45 -5.25 -7.57
N ASP A 68 9.73 -5.45 -7.92
CA ASP A 68 10.87 -4.65 -7.47
C ASP A 68 10.77 -3.15 -7.81
N ASN A 69 10.00 -2.81 -8.85
CA ASN A 69 9.79 -1.43 -9.31
C ASN A 69 8.48 -0.82 -8.79
N MET A 70 7.77 -1.51 -7.90
CA MET A 70 6.53 -1.06 -7.30
C MET A 70 6.79 -0.75 -5.83
N SER A 71 6.33 0.40 -5.36
CA SER A 71 6.37 0.80 -3.97
C SER A 71 4.98 0.72 -3.36
N LEU A 72 4.90 0.42 -2.06
CA LEU A 72 3.66 0.61 -1.33
C LEU A 72 3.45 2.09 -1.06
N LEU A 73 2.21 2.54 -1.25
CA LEU A 73 1.79 3.89 -0.88
C LEU A 73 0.80 3.79 0.28
N GLN A 74 1.25 4.21 1.45
CA GLN A 74 0.44 4.19 2.64
C GLN A 74 -0.55 5.36 2.63
N SER A 75 -1.76 5.13 3.12
CA SER A 75 -2.82 6.17 3.11
C SER A 75 -2.43 7.42 3.91
N TYR A 76 -1.54 7.30 4.89
CA TYR A 76 -1.07 8.43 5.69
C TYR A 76 -0.09 9.31 4.89
N GLU A 77 0.65 8.73 3.95
CA GLU A 77 1.53 9.48 3.04
C GLU A 77 0.70 10.35 2.11
N ILE A 78 -0.40 9.80 1.57
CA ILE A 78 -1.35 10.56 0.74
C ILE A 78 -1.93 11.72 1.56
N LEU A 79 -2.40 11.44 2.78
CA LEU A 79 -2.98 12.45 3.64
C LEU A 79 -1.99 13.57 3.99
N TYR A 80 -0.76 13.21 4.33
CA TYR A 80 0.29 14.18 4.62
C TYR A 80 0.68 15.00 3.39
N TYR A 81 0.80 14.37 2.22
CA TYR A 81 1.03 15.07 0.97
C TYR A 81 -0.04 16.13 0.72
N LEU A 82 -1.32 15.76 0.83
CA LEU A 82 -2.45 16.70 0.67
C LEU A 82 -2.36 17.85 1.68
N TYR A 83 -2.02 17.56 2.95
CA TYR A 83 -1.81 18.57 3.98
C TYR A 83 -0.67 19.54 3.61
N LYS A 84 0.51 19.04 3.22
CA LYS A 84 1.68 19.88 2.89
C LYS A 84 1.46 20.73 1.65
N THR A 85 0.61 20.32 0.71
CA THR A 85 0.31 21.17 -0.46
C THR A 85 -0.41 22.47 -0.09
N GLY A 86 -1.06 22.54 1.08
CA GLY A 86 -1.85 23.71 1.50
C GLY A 86 -3.10 23.98 0.65
N ARG A 87 -3.46 23.07 -0.26
CA ARG A 87 -4.58 23.25 -1.23
C ARG A 87 -5.94 22.81 -0.70
N TYR A 88 -5.98 22.19 0.49
CA TYR A 88 -7.17 21.55 1.03
C TYR A 88 -7.45 22.05 2.46
N ASP A 89 -8.72 21.97 2.87
CA ASP A 89 -9.12 22.37 4.22
C ASP A 89 -8.50 21.47 5.29
N ASN A 90 -7.72 22.08 6.19
CA ASN A 90 -7.04 21.39 7.27
C ASN A 90 -8.03 20.73 8.24
N LYS A 91 -9.23 21.31 8.43
CA LYS A 91 -10.25 20.72 9.31
C LYS A 91 -10.80 19.42 8.71
N GLY A 92 -11.08 19.39 7.41
CA GLY A 92 -11.47 18.22 6.66
C GLY A 92 -10.40 17.12 6.65
N LEU A 93 -9.14 17.47 6.41
CA LEU A 93 -8.03 16.50 6.45
C LEU A 93 -7.84 15.91 7.85
N ARG A 94 -7.94 16.73 8.91
CA ARG A 94 -7.91 16.24 10.29
C ARG A 94 -9.08 15.33 10.62
N MET A 95 -10.26 15.57 10.06
CA MET A 95 -11.40 14.66 10.19
C MET A 95 -11.15 13.33 9.47
N LEU A 96 -10.59 13.37 8.26
CA LEU A 96 -10.24 12.18 7.51
C LEU A 96 -9.20 11.33 8.27
N TYR A 97 -8.18 11.97 8.85
CA TYR A 97 -7.22 11.31 9.73
C TYR A 97 -7.92 10.58 10.88
N LYS A 98 -8.82 11.29 11.58
CA LYS A 98 -9.55 10.69 12.70
C LYS A 98 -10.37 9.48 12.26
N TYR A 99 -10.98 9.56 11.09
CA TYR A 99 -11.78 8.46 10.55
C TYR A 99 -10.91 7.25 10.18
N GLN A 100 -9.78 7.48 9.53
CA GLN A 100 -8.88 6.40 9.06
C GLN A 100 -8.03 5.78 10.17
N TYR A 101 -7.65 6.56 11.19
CA TYR A 101 -6.64 6.15 12.17
C TYR A 101 -7.07 6.27 13.62
N TYR A 102 -8.25 6.83 13.92
CA TYR A 102 -8.77 6.98 15.29
C TYR A 102 -10.20 6.49 15.46
N LEU A 103 -10.62 5.53 14.65
CA LEU A 103 -11.98 5.02 14.72
C LEU A 103 -12.23 4.25 16.02
N THR A 104 -11.25 3.44 16.44
CA THR A 104 -11.34 2.57 17.63
C THR A 104 -10.45 3.04 18.78
N SER A 105 -10.78 2.63 20.02
CA SER A 105 -9.94 2.91 21.20
C SER A 105 -8.54 2.31 21.10
N ARG A 106 -8.40 1.17 20.40
CA ARG A 106 -7.11 0.53 20.14
C ARG A 106 -6.24 1.42 19.25
N GLU A 107 -6.77 1.87 18.13
CA GLU A 107 -6.04 2.74 17.20
C GLU A 107 -5.72 4.09 17.85
N LYS A 108 -6.63 4.65 18.66
CA LYS A 108 -6.35 5.85 19.47
C LYS A 108 -5.16 5.72 20.41
N LYS A 109 -4.90 4.50 20.92
CA LYS A 109 -3.75 4.23 21.79
C LYS A 109 -2.45 4.06 21.01
N GLN A 110 -2.53 3.59 19.76
CA GLN A 110 -1.37 3.24 18.94
C GLN A 110 -0.92 4.38 18.02
N ASN A 111 -1.88 5.12 17.44
CA ASN A 111 -1.62 6.14 16.45
C ASN A 111 -1.39 7.51 17.10
N PRO A 112 -0.46 8.32 16.58
CA PRO A 112 -0.16 9.64 17.13
C PRO A 112 -1.33 10.60 16.95
N ASP A 113 -1.47 11.60 17.82
CA ASP A 113 -2.45 12.65 17.59
C ASP A 113 -2.08 13.49 16.38
N TRP A 114 -3.00 14.32 15.89
CA TRP A 114 -2.77 15.09 14.67
C TRP A 114 -1.48 15.92 14.71
N GLY A 115 -1.14 16.56 15.84
CA GLY A 115 0.07 17.38 15.93
C GLY A 115 1.33 16.52 15.89
N ASN A 116 1.32 15.42 16.66
CA ASN A 116 2.41 14.45 16.68
C ASN A 116 2.59 13.73 15.33
N PHE A 117 1.49 13.43 14.64
CA PHE A 117 1.48 12.88 13.28
C PHE A 117 2.16 13.81 12.29
N ILE A 118 1.77 15.09 12.26
CA ILE A 118 2.39 16.08 11.37
C ILE A 118 3.88 16.23 11.69
N THR A 119 4.24 16.32 12.97
CA THR A 119 5.65 16.44 13.40
C THR A 119 6.48 15.25 12.91
N ALA A 120 5.99 14.02 13.13
CA ALA A 120 6.68 12.82 12.68
C ALA A 120 6.82 12.75 11.15
N MET A 121 5.78 13.15 10.41
CA MET A 121 5.84 13.19 8.95
C MET A 121 6.74 14.31 8.42
N ASP A 122 6.81 15.45 9.10
CA ASP A 122 7.78 16.51 8.81
C ASP A 122 9.23 16.05 9.04
N ASP A 123 9.48 15.24 10.08
CA ASP A 123 10.81 14.65 10.30
C ASP A 123 11.21 13.68 9.19
N LEU A 124 10.24 12.91 8.67
CA LEU A 124 10.45 11.92 7.60
C LEU A 124 10.57 12.55 6.20
N TYR A 125 9.71 13.52 5.88
CA TYR A 125 9.52 14.04 4.52
C TYR A 125 9.64 15.57 4.41
N GLY A 126 9.72 16.30 5.51
CA GLY A 126 9.68 17.78 5.53
C GLY A 126 10.94 18.47 5.00
N LYS A 127 12.00 17.72 4.66
CA LYS A 127 13.26 18.22 4.09
C LYS A 127 13.28 18.27 2.56
N ILE A 128 12.12 18.24 1.90
CA ILE A 128 12.07 18.35 0.44
C ILE A 128 12.23 19.84 0.07
N GLU A 129 13.47 20.24 -0.22
CA GLU A 129 13.83 21.49 -0.91
C GLU A 129 13.48 21.43 -2.40
#